data_AF-A0A946ZHY8-F1
#
_entry.id   AF-A0A946ZHY8-F1
#
_cell.length_a   1.000
_cell.length_b   1.000
_cell.length_c   1.000
_cell.angle_alpha   90.00
_cell.angle_beta   90.00
_cell.angle_gamma   90.00
#
_symmetry.space_group_name_H-M   'P 1'
#
loop_
_entity.id
_entity.type
_entity.pdbx_description
1 polymer ?
#
loop_
_entity_poly.entity_id
_entity_poly.type
_entity_poly.pdbx_seq_one_letter_code
_entity_poly.pdbx_strand_id
1 'polypeptide(L)'
;ITVFLTSINGNIVEITGPSKLLFRTNERREEYRLIDGGASSNILINVFKELTGGVLASGPTNRIQARSRATKFLLRLEDEEDLTVVLKEGKIDVNSREKIEIKDEIVIGNENKRALFVRETKPLTNKDSIFNYDPNNELVQFFEAESEIKNFLQNQFKKQKKTMLKSGSNSKRAFKEVDRVKSVEDGIASFSEAIDNGEISVELIIQSAFLFADSYYQNDDLERSLAWLEAGLSFGKEYYENKQEVLNDFKKNNELVNAFRYDMLAANEFYAWGFDIKLKINGCLENENENPTKYRSDAKYLIEEIKDNK
;
A
#
# COMPACT_ATOMS: atom_id res chain seq x y z
N ILE A 1 31.39 -4.43 10.37
CA ILE A 1 31.09 -3.05 10.82
C ILE A 1 29.63 -3.02 11.21
N THR A 2 29.31 -2.51 12.39
CA THR A 2 27.92 -2.26 12.81
C THR A 2 27.71 -0.76 12.82
N VAL A 3 26.62 -0.29 12.21
CA VAL A 3 26.24 1.12 12.19
C VAL A 3 25.03 1.30 13.09
N PHE A 4 25.09 2.31 13.97
CA PHE A 4 23.96 2.73 14.79
C PHE A 4 23.48 4.09 14.30
N LEU A 5 22.19 4.19 14.01
CA LEU A 5 21.51 5.43 13.67
C LEU A 5 20.50 5.76 14.76
N THR A 6 20.52 6.99 15.26
CA THR A 6 19.49 7.52 16.14
C THR A 6 18.69 8.54 15.37
N SER A 7 17.39 8.31 15.25
CA SER A 7 16.46 9.23 14.59
C SER A 7 16.18 10.46 15.45
N ILE A 8 15.57 11.49 14.84
CA ILE A 8 15.12 12.70 15.56
C ILE A 8 14.08 12.38 16.65
N ASN A 9 13.31 11.30 16.52
CA ASN A 9 12.35 10.88 17.54
C ASN A 9 12.94 9.87 18.54
N GLY A 10 14.26 9.66 18.52
CA GLY A 10 14.99 8.85 19.50
C GLY A 10 14.94 7.34 19.24
N ASN A 11 14.31 6.87 18.16
CA ASN A 11 14.39 5.47 17.76
C ASN A 11 15.81 5.11 17.31
N ILE A 12 16.24 3.89 17.64
CA ILE A 12 17.58 3.39 17.33
C ILE A 12 17.46 2.33 16.25
N VAL A 13 18.27 2.47 15.19
CA VAL A 13 18.45 1.46 14.15
C VAL A 13 19.87 0.94 14.18
N GLU A 14 19.99 -0.38 14.34
CA GLU A 14 21.25 -1.10 14.26
C GLU A 14 21.31 -1.84 12.92
N ILE A 15 22.30 -1.51 12.11
CA ILE A 15 22.56 -2.09 10.79
C ILE A 15 23.80 -2.97 10.91
N THR A 16 23.60 -4.27 10.67
CA THR A 16 24.67 -5.27 10.62
C THR A 16 24.75 -5.86 9.23
N GLY A 17 25.97 -5.95 8.68
CA GLY A 17 26.20 -6.47 7.33
C GLY A 17 25.96 -5.44 6.20
N PRO A 18 26.35 -5.77 4.96
CA PRO A 18 26.13 -4.91 3.79
C PRO A 18 24.64 -4.77 3.48
N SER A 19 24.10 -3.56 3.65
CA SER A 19 22.68 -3.27 3.45
C SER A 19 22.49 -1.89 2.84
N LYS A 20 21.41 -1.72 2.07
CA LYS A 20 20.90 -0.42 1.62
C LYS A 20 19.55 -0.17 2.28
N LEU A 21 19.52 0.82 3.17
CA LEU A 21 18.32 1.25 3.87
C LEU A 21 18.00 2.68 3.44
N LEU A 22 16.81 2.89 2.87
CA LEU A 22 16.26 4.23 2.68
C LEU A 22 15.52 4.62 3.95
N PHE A 23 15.94 5.74 4.54
CA PHE A 23 15.36 6.29 5.75
C PHE A 23 14.73 7.65 5.46
N ARG A 24 13.46 7.81 5.83
CA ARG A 24 12.74 9.10 5.77
C ARG A 24 12.14 9.39 7.13
N THR A 25 12.26 10.63 7.58
CA THR A 25 11.74 11.02 8.89
C THR A 25 11.25 12.46 8.85
N ASN A 26 10.21 12.71 9.63
CA ASN A 26 9.77 14.04 10.05
C ASN A 26 9.47 13.99 11.56
N GLU A 27 9.03 15.12 12.13
CA GLU A 27 8.71 15.25 13.56
C GLU A 27 7.59 14.30 14.05
N ARG A 28 6.84 13.68 13.13
CA ARG A 28 5.67 12.87 13.44
C ARG A 28 5.80 11.42 12.99
N ARG A 29 6.76 11.07 12.14
CA ARG A 29 6.81 9.77 11.48
C ARG A 29 8.23 9.38 11.07
N GLU A 30 8.46 8.07 11.07
CA GLU A 30 9.64 7.45 10.48
C GLU A 30 9.26 6.34 9.50
N GLU A 31 9.93 6.33 8.36
CA GLU A 31 9.84 5.29 7.34
C GLU A 31 11.22 4.66 7.14
N TYR A 32 11.26 3.33 7.20
CA TYR A 32 12.44 2.51 6.96
C TYR A 32 12.17 1.56 5.81
N ARG A 33 12.85 1.72 4.68
CA ARG A 33 12.73 0.80 3.55
C ARG A 33 14.04 0.06 3.32
N LEU A 34 14.05 -1.23 3.59
CA LEU A 34 15.17 -2.11 3.26
C LEU A 34 15.12 -2.38 1.76
N ILE A 35 16.09 -1.85 1.02
CA ILE A 35 16.17 -1.95 -0.46
C ILE A 35 17.07 -3.11 -0.88
N ASP A 36 18.14 -3.33 -0.15
CA ASP A 36 19.07 -4.42 -0.37
C ASP A 36 19.69 -4.83 0.97
N GLY A 37 19.99 -6.11 1.11
CA GLY A 37 20.61 -6.71 2.27
C GLY A 37 20.99 -8.14 1.96
N GLY A 38 22.28 -8.44 1.92
CA GLY A 38 22.75 -9.82 1.74
C GLY A 38 22.24 -10.76 2.85
N ALA A 39 22.36 -12.08 2.65
CA ALA A 39 21.85 -13.09 3.61
C ALA A 39 22.33 -12.92 5.07
N SER A 40 23.46 -12.25 5.30
CA SER A 40 23.99 -11.94 6.63
C SER A 40 23.49 -10.63 7.24
N SER A 41 22.73 -9.84 6.48
CA SER A 41 22.36 -8.49 6.84
C SER A 41 21.12 -8.43 7.70
N ASN A 42 21.18 -7.65 8.77
CA ASN A 42 20.06 -7.46 9.68
C ASN A 42 19.90 -5.98 10.02
N ILE A 43 18.68 -5.48 9.87
CA ILE A 43 18.29 -4.16 10.36
C ILE A 43 17.42 -4.36 11.60
N LEU A 44 18.00 -4.12 12.78
CA LEU A 44 17.27 -4.14 14.04
C LEU A 44 16.77 -2.73 14.35
N ILE A 45 15.46 -2.58 14.49
CA ILE A 45 14.81 -1.31 14.79
C ILE A 45 14.23 -1.39 16.20
N ASN A 46 14.63 -0.44 17.05
CA ASN A 46 14.11 -0.26 18.39
C ASN A 46 13.30 1.04 18.46
N VAL A 47 11.98 0.90 18.57
CA VAL A 47 11.02 1.99 18.59
C VAL A 47 10.65 2.32 20.02
N PHE A 48 10.93 3.54 20.47
CA PHE A 48 10.61 4.02 21.81
C PHE A 48 9.25 4.74 21.82
N LYS A 49 8.55 4.62 22.95
CA LYS A 49 7.13 4.98 23.10
C LYS A 49 6.85 6.48 23.08
N GLU A 50 7.83 7.32 23.39
CA GLU A 50 7.55 8.69 23.85
C GLU A 50 7.45 9.74 22.74
N LEU A 51 7.85 9.46 21.49
CA LEU A 51 7.97 10.53 20.48
C LEU A 51 7.54 10.18 19.03
N THR A 52 6.93 9.03 18.76
CA THR A 52 6.59 8.64 17.37
C THR A 52 5.10 8.54 17.08
N GLY A 53 4.61 9.34 16.12
CA GLY A 53 3.59 8.85 15.20
C GLY A 53 4.22 7.73 14.35
N GLY A 54 3.39 6.75 13.95
CA GLY A 54 3.83 5.36 13.75
C GLY A 54 5.10 5.15 12.91
N VAL A 55 5.94 4.20 13.33
CA VAL A 55 7.05 3.72 12.50
C VAL A 55 6.51 2.79 11.43
N LEU A 56 6.86 3.05 10.17
CA LEU A 56 6.57 2.19 9.02
C LEU A 56 7.88 1.57 8.51
N ALA A 57 7.94 0.25 8.46
CA ALA A 57 9.04 -0.47 7.85
C ALA A 57 8.56 -1.28 6.64
N SER A 58 9.32 -1.28 5.55
CA SER A 58 8.96 -1.98 4.32
C SER A 58 10.18 -2.53 3.56
N GLY A 59 9.90 -3.35 2.55
CA GLY A 59 10.90 -3.94 1.67
C GLY A 59 10.99 -3.25 0.31
N PRO A 60 11.74 -3.84 -0.64
CA PRO A 60 12.01 -3.26 -1.95
C PRO A 60 10.73 -3.08 -2.77
N THR A 61 9.73 -3.95 -2.61
CA THR A 61 8.47 -3.91 -3.37
C THR A 61 7.35 -3.11 -2.69
N ASN A 62 7.56 -2.66 -1.45
CA ASN A 62 6.52 -2.09 -0.57
C ASN A 62 5.27 -2.97 -0.34
N ARG A 63 5.26 -4.23 -0.81
CA ARG A 63 4.14 -5.17 -0.60
C ARG A 63 3.92 -5.48 0.87
N ILE A 64 5.01 -5.53 1.65
CA ILE A 64 4.99 -5.80 3.08
C ILE A 64 5.33 -4.52 3.83
N GLN A 65 4.48 -4.19 4.80
CA GLN A 65 4.57 -2.99 5.61
C GLN A 65 4.34 -3.33 7.07
N ALA A 66 5.39 -3.25 7.88
CA ALA A 66 5.34 -3.44 9.31
C ALA A 66 5.11 -2.09 10.01
N ARG A 67 4.08 -2.02 10.84
CA ARG A 67 3.75 -0.82 11.63
C ARG A 67 3.91 -1.10 13.11
N SER A 68 4.71 -0.29 13.77
CA SER A 68 5.04 -0.46 15.18
C SER A 68 4.85 0.81 16.00
N ARG A 69 4.57 0.60 17.30
CA ARG A 69 4.66 1.60 18.36
C ARG A 69 5.24 0.92 19.60
N ALA A 70 6.31 1.45 20.18
CA ALA A 70 6.98 0.86 21.34
C ALA A 70 7.35 -0.62 21.12
N THR A 71 8.20 -0.90 20.14
CA THR A 71 8.44 -2.27 19.64
C THR A 71 9.89 -2.43 19.20
N LYS A 72 10.43 -3.63 19.35
CA LYS A 72 11.74 -4.00 18.81
C LYS A 72 11.58 -5.12 17.81
N PHE A 73 12.05 -4.92 16.58
CA PHE A 73 11.87 -5.88 15.49
C PHE A 73 13.02 -5.83 14.49
N LEU A 74 13.16 -6.89 13.71
CA LEU A 74 14.21 -7.10 12.73
C LEU A 74 13.62 -7.12 11.32
N LEU A 75 14.31 -6.51 10.38
CA LEU A 75 14.08 -6.65 8.95
C LEU A 75 15.21 -7.44 8.30
N ARG A 76 14.85 -8.35 7.40
CA ARG A 76 15.75 -9.16 6.57
C ARG A 76 15.16 -9.32 5.17
N LEU A 77 16.01 -9.48 4.16
CA LEU A 77 15.61 -9.98 2.85
C LEU A 77 16.11 -11.41 2.72
N GLU A 78 15.23 -12.36 2.39
CA GLU A 78 15.66 -13.74 2.13
C GLU A 78 16.09 -13.94 0.66
N ASP A 79 15.37 -13.36 -0.32
CA ASP A 79 15.64 -13.50 -1.77
C ASP A 79 15.50 -12.17 -2.55
N GLU A 80 16.28 -11.14 -2.21
CA GLU A 80 16.30 -9.76 -2.81
C GLU A 80 14.96 -8.98 -2.82
N GLU A 81 13.81 -9.62 -2.55
CA GLU A 81 12.47 -9.04 -2.65
C GLU A 81 11.57 -9.35 -1.47
N ASP A 82 11.82 -10.50 -0.83
CA ASP A 82 10.99 -11.02 0.25
C ASP A 82 11.44 -10.48 1.61
N LEU A 83 10.73 -9.45 2.07
CA LEU A 83 10.92 -8.89 3.40
C LEU A 83 10.41 -9.84 4.46
N THR A 84 11.32 -10.34 5.27
CA THR A 84 11.01 -11.04 6.52
C THR A 84 11.03 -10.07 7.68
N VAL A 85 9.96 -10.09 8.49
CA VAL A 85 9.81 -9.27 9.69
C VAL A 85 9.84 -10.18 10.91
N VAL A 86 10.80 -9.96 11.81
CA VAL A 86 10.92 -10.74 13.06
C VAL A 86 10.74 -9.84 14.27
N LEU A 87 9.64 -10.00 14.97
CA LEU A 87 9.39 -9.38 16.27
C LEU A 87 10.36 -9.91 17.32
N LYS A 88 11.01 -9.00 18.05
CA LYS A 88 11.87 -9.32 19.20
C LYS A 88 11.18 -8.99 20.51
N GLU A 89 10.55 -7.82 20.61
CA GLU A 89 9.86 -7.36 21.81
C GLU A 89 8.64 -6.49 21.44
N GLY A 90 7.54 -6.60 22.19
CA GLY A 90 6.34 -5.78 22.01
C GLY A 90 5.29 -6.41 21.08
N LYS A 91 4.70 -5.59 20.21
CA LYS A 91 3.70 -6.02 19.21
C LYS A 91 3.86 -5.17 17.95
N ILE A 92 3.86 -5.83 16.78
CA ILE A 92 3.91 -5.16 15.47
C ILE A 92 2.76 -5.66 14.61
N ASP A 93 2.12 -4.75 13.87
CA ASP A 93 1.11 -5.13 12.88
C ASP A 93 1.80 -5.18 11.50
N VAL A 94 1.88 -6.35 10.89
CA VAL A 94 2.46 -6.53 9.55
C VAL A 94 1.33 -6.59 8.53
N ASN A 95 1.43 -5.76 7.51
CA ASN A 95 0.47 -5.65 6.44
C ASN A 95 1.07 -6.22 5.17
N SER A 96 0.35 -7.12 4.49
CA SER A 96 0.67 -7.59 3.14
C SER A 96 -0.37 -7.06 2.16
N ARG A 97 0.09 -6.53 1.02
CA ARG A 97 -0.75 -6.23 -0.13
C ARG A 97 -0.85 -7.46 -1.01
N GLU A 98 -2.07 -7.88 -1.30
CA GLU A 98 -2.38 -8.98 -2.21
C GLU A 98 -3.13 -8.46 -3.42
N LYS A 99 -2.75 -8.94 -4.60
CA LYS A 99 -3.42 -8.66 -5.86
C LYS A 99 -4.38 -9.80 -6.17
N ILE A 100 -5.64 -9.46 -6.44
CA ILE A 100 -6.71 -10.38 -6.79
C ILE A 100 -7.26 -9.98 -8.15
N GLU A 101 -7.25 -10.89 -9.12
CA GLU A 101 -7.77 -10.62 -10.45
C GLU A 101 -9.23 -11.06 -10.58
N ILE A 102 -10.13 -10.12 -10.86
CA ILE A 102 -11.55 -10.40 -11.10
C ILE A 102 -11.83 -10.32 -12.60
N LYS A 103 -12.46 -11.38 -13.13
CA LYS A 103 -13.05 -11.34 -14.47
C LYS A 103 -14.46 -10.77 -14.33
N ASP A 104 -14.69 -9.58 -14.88
CA ASP A 104 -15.99 -8.90 -14.84
C ASP A 104 -16.47 -8.73 -16.28
N GLU A 105 -17.64 -9.29 -16.60
CA GLU A 105 -18.22 -9.20 -17.95
C GLU A 105 -18.76 -7.79 -18.27
N ILE A 106 -18.89 -6.94 -17.24
CA ILE A 106 -19.59 -5.65 -17.33
C ILE A 106 -18.67 -4.51 -17.82
N VAL A 107 -17.36 -4.71 -17.86
CA VAL A 107 -16.42 -3.70 -18.39
C VAL A 107 -16.36 -3.82 -19.93
N ILE A 108 -17.22 -3.07 -20.62
CA ILE A 108 -17.30 -3.04 -22.08
C ILE A 108 -15.92 -2.74 -22.68
N GLY A 109 -15.43 -3.63 -23.55
CA GLY A 109 -14.22 -3.43 -24.35
C GLY A 109 -12.91 -3.86 -23.71
N ASN A 110 -12.93 -4.66 -22.63
CA ASN A 110 -11.70 -5.07 -21.96
C ASN A 110 -11.68 -6.58 -21.68
N GLU A 111 -10.94 -7.34 -22.51
CA GLU A 111 -10.64 -8.76 -22.25
C GLU A 111 -9.74 -8.94 -21.01
N ASN A 112 -9.19 -7.85 -20.45
CA ASN A 112 -8.34 -7.92 -19.28
C ASN A 112 -9.17 -8.01 -18.00
N LYS A 113 -8.82 -8.98 -17.16
CA LYS A 113 -9.26 -9.06 -15.77
C LYS A 113 -8.91 -7.76 -15.04
N ARG A 114 -9.82 -7.30 -14.19
CA ARG A 114 -9.60 -6.16 -13.30
C ARG A 114 -8.80 -6.61 -12.08
N ALA A 115 -7.73 -5.90 -11.76
CA ALA A 115 -6.99 -6.14 -10.52
C ALA A 115 -7.64 -5.38 -9.37
N LEU A 116 -7.93 -6.07 -8.27
CA LEU A 116 -8.22 -5.48 -6.98
C LEU A 116 -7.04 -5.74 -6.05
N PHE A 117 -6.77 -4.77 -5.21
CA PHE A 117 -5.73 -4.90 -4.20
C PHE A 117 -6.38 -4.92 -2.83
N VAL A 118 -6.14 -5.99 -2.10
CA VAL A 118 -6.58 -6.14 -0.71
C VAL A 118 -5.40 -6.13 0.22
N ARG A 119 -5.62 -5.62 1.43
CA ARG A 119 -4.62 -5.66 2.49
C ARG A 119 -5.01 -6.68 3.55
N GLU A 120 -4.10 -7.61 3.80
CA GLU A 120 -4.16 -8.46 4.98
C GLU A 120 -3.29 -7.87 6.08
N THR A 121 -3.81 -7.83 7.31
CA THR A 121 -3.07 -7.37 8.47
C THR A 121 -2.92 -8.52 9.45
N LYS A 122 -1.68 -8.97 9.68
CA LYS A 122 -1.33 -9.96 10.69
C LYS A 122 -0.63 -9.29 11.87
N PRO A 123 -1.22 -9.30 13.07
CA PRO A 123 -0.50 -8.89 14.28
C PRO A 123 0.53 -9.96 14.64
N LEU A 124 1.80 -9.57 14.77
CA LEU A 124 2.81 -10.42 15.37
C LEU A 124 2.86 -10.18 16.88
N THR A 125 3.01 -11.26 17.61
CA THR A 125 3.20 -11.27 19.08
C THR A 125 4.34 -12.22 19.42
N ASN A 126 4.75 -12.28 20.67
CA ASN A 126 5.81 -13.21 21.09
C ASN A 126 5.50 -14.69 20.78
N LYS A 127 4.22 -15.06 20.57
CA LYS A 127 3.81 -16.42 20.19
C LYS A 127 3.98 -16.70 18.69
N ASP A 128 3.82 -15.68 17.87
CA ASP A 128 3.89 -15.72 16.41
C ASP A 128 4.77 -14.56 15.95
N SER A 129 6.09 -14.69 16.18
CA SER A 129 7.03 -13.58 16.11
C SER A 129 7.65 -13.37 14.73
N ILE A 130 7.35 -14.24 13.76
CA ILE A 130 7.93 -14.19 12.41
C ILE A 130 6.79 -14.06 11.39
N PHE A 131 6.96 -13.12 10.46
CA PHE A 131 6.20 -13.06 9.23
C PHE A 131 7.11 -13.36 8.05
N ASN A 132 6.83 -14.46 7.36
CA ASN A 132 7.42 -14.80 6.07
C ASN A 132 6.37 -14.55 5.00
N TYR A 133 6.75 -13.83 3.96
CA TYR A 133 5.94 -13.68 2.78
C TYR A 133 6.32 -14.76 1.78
N ASP A 134 5.31 -15.35 1.14
CA ASP A 134 5.50 -16.25 0.02
C ASP A 134 4.99 -15.53 -1.24
N PRO A 135 5.89 -15.07 -2.13
CA PRO A 135 5.50 -14.37 -3.36
C PRO A 135 4.74 -15.29 -4.33
N ASN A 136 4.88 -16.61 -4.21
CA ASN A 136 4.13 -17.58 -5.03
C ASN A 136 2.69 -17.76 -4.55
N ASN A 137 2.34 -17.16 -3.42
CA ASN A 137 0.99 -17.19 -2.87
C ASN A 137 0.14 -15.99 -3.34
N GLU A 138 0.49 -15.36 -4.48
CA GLU A 138 -0.41 -14.44 -5.17
C GLU A 138 -1.72 -15.17 -5.51
N LEU A 139 -2.77 -14.91 -4.73
CA LEU A 139 -4.07 -15.55 -4.86
C LEU A 139 -4.81 -14.98 -6.06
N VAL A 140 -4.70 -15.66 -7.21
CA VAL A 140 -5.63 -15.45 -8.32
C VAL A 140 -6.96 -16.11 -7.96
N GLN A 141 -7.89 -15.32 -7.42
CA GLN A 141 -9.26 -15.78 -7.19
C GLN A 141 -10.11 -15.51 -8.43
N PHE A 142 -10.60 -16.57 -9.05
CA PHE A 142 -11.58 -16.46 -10.12
C PHE A 142 -12.97 -16.47 -9.51
N PHE A 143 -13.78 -15.47 -9.86
CA PHE A 143 -15.20 -15.44 -9.53
C PHE A 143 -15.98 -15.72 -10.81
N GLU A 144 -16.90 -16.69 -10.75
CA GLU A 144 -17.71 -17.11 -11.89
C GLU A 144 -19.08 -16.43 -11.89
N ALA A 145 -19.50 -15.86 -10.75
CA ALA A 145 -20.77 -15.15 -10.63
C ALA A 145 -20.65 -13.79 -9.93
N GLU A 146 -21.50 -12.85 -10.33
CA GLU A 146 -21.59 -11.50 -9.74
C GLU A 146 -21.89 -11.55 -8.22
N SER A 147 -22.67 -12.54 -7.77
CA SER A 147 -22.96 -12.77 -6.36
C SER A 147 -21.71 -13.13 -5.54
N GLU A 148 -20.73 -13.82 -6.14
CA GLU A 148 -19.46 -14.15 -5.50
C GLU A 148 -18.59 -12.90 -5.35
N ILE A 149 -18.52 -12.08 -6.40
CA ILE A 149 -17.85 -10.78 -6.39
C ILE A 149 -18.44 -9.89 -5.29
N LYS A 150 -19.78 -9.80 -5.20
CA LYS A 150 -20.48 -9.03 -4.18
C LYS A 150 -20.15 -9.52 -2.76
N ASN A 151 -20.19 -10.83 -2.52
CA ASN A 151 -19.86 -11.42 -1.22
C ASN A 151 -18.39 -11.17 -0.84
N PHE A 152 -17.48 -11.33 -1.80
CA PHE A 152 -16.07 -11.03 -1.62
C PHE A 152 -15.85 -9.56 -1.23
N LEU A 153 -16.39 -8.62 -2.01
CA LEU A 153 -16.29 -7.18 -1.75
C LEU A 153 -16.84 -6.82 -0.38
N GLN A 154 -18.00 -7.35 0.02
CA GLN A 154 -18.58 -7.11 1.34
C GLN A 154 -17.69 -7.61 2.49
N ASN A 155 -17.05 -8.77 2.32
CA ASN A 155 -16.15 -9.31 3.34
C ASN A 155 -14.89 -8.46 3.48
N GLN A 156 -14.30 -8.06 2.34
CA GLN A 156 -13.12 -7.19 2.34
C GLN A 156 -13.47 -5.79 2.86
N PHE A 157 -14.65 -5.26 2.51
CA PHE A 157 -15.16 -3.99 3.02
C PHE A 157 -15.15 -3.97 4.55
N LYS A 158 -15.74 -5.00 5.18
CA LYS A 158 -15.78 -5.12 6.65
C LYS A 158 -14.38 -5.15 7.27
N LYS A 159 -13.45 -5.90 6.66
CA LYS A 159 -12.05 -6.00 7.10
C LYS A 159 -11.35 -4.64 7.01
N GLN A 160 -11.35 -4.00 5.84
CA GLN A 160 -10.65 -2.74 5.64
C GLN A 160 -11.29 -1.59 6.43
N LYS A 161 -12.62 -1.52 6.53
CA LYS A 161 -13.32 -0.55 7.40
C LYS A 161 -12.83 -0.62 8.84
N LYS A 162 -12.69 -1.83 9.38
CA LYS A 162 -12.16 -2.03 10.74
C LYS A 162 -10.73 -1.52 10.87
N THR A 163 -9.88 -1.74 9.86
CA THR A 163 -8.50 -1.25 9.83
C THR A 163 -8.45 0.29 9.79
N MET A 164 -9.22 0.92 8.90
CA MET A 164 -9.32 2.38 8.77
C MET A 164 -9.75 3.04 10.08
N LEU A 165 -10.76 2.47 10.75
CA LEU A 165 -11.30 3.00 12.01
C LEU A 165 -10.39 2.80 13.23
N LYS A 166 -9.45 1.85 13.17
CA LYS A 166 -8.50 1.54 14.26
C LYS A 166 -7.13 2.18 14.08
N SER A 167 -6.83 2.69 12.89
CA SER A 167 -5.52 3.24 12.52
C SER A 167 -5.17 4.51 13.30
N GLY A 168 -6.16 5.35 13.64
CA GLY A 168 -5.98 6.53 14.47
C GLY A 168 -7.21 7.45 14.43
N SER A 169 -7.13 8.61 15.11
CA SER A 169 -8.26 9.53 15.23
C SER A 169 -8.57 10.26 13.93
N ASN A 170 -7.53 10.69 13.20
CA ASN A 170 -7.69 11.40 11.93
C ASN A 170 -8.16 10.43 10.84
N SER A 171 -7.61 9.22 10.77
CA SER A 171 -8.09 8.16 9.87
C SER A 171 -9.56 7.79 10.13
N LYS A 172 -9.95 7.71 11.41
CA LYS A 172 -11.36 7.44 11.80
C LYS A 172 -12.30 8.60 11.44
N ARG A 173 -11.83 9.85 11.58
CA ARG A 173 -12.58 11.05 11.20
C ARG A 173 -12.77 11.11 9.68
N ALA A 174 -11.67 11.00 8.94
CA ALA A 174 -11.63 10.97 7.48
C ALA A 174 -12.59 9.92 6.91
N PHE A 175 -12.50 8.68 7.40
CA PHE A 175 -13.43 7.62 7.00
C PHE A 175 -14.89 8.05 7.18
N LYS A 176 -15.26 8.65 8.32
CA LYS A 176 -16.64 9.05 8.59
C LYS A 176 -17.10 10.22 7.71
N GLU A 177 -16.20 11.12 7.32
CA GLU A 177 -16.51 12.28 6.48
C GLU A 177 -16.84 11.83 5.05
N VAL A 178 -16.02 10.93 4.48
CA VAL A 178 -16.28 10.32 3.17
C VAL A 178 -17.49 9.37 3.22
N ASP A 179 -17.55 8.44 4.19
CA ASP A 179 -18.60 7.39 4.28
C ASP A 179 -20.00 7.95 4.52
N ARG A 180 -20.10 9.15 5.11
CA ARG A 180 -21.38 9.82 5.37
C ARG A 180 -21.71 10.88 4.32
N VAL A 181 -20.87 11.03 3.29
CA VAL A 181 -21.01 12.02 2.22
C VAL A 181 -21.23 13.44 2.79
N LYS A 182 -20.51 13.76 3.88
CA LYS A 182 -20.64 15.07 4.52
C LYS A 182 -19.83 16.14 3.79
N SER A 183 -18.63 15.75 3.38
CA SER A 183 -17.68 16.56 2.62
C SER A 183 -16.53 15.62 2.21
N VAL A 184 -16.39 15.34 0.92
CA VAL A 184 -15.30 14.50 0.41
C VAL A 184 -13.97 15.22 0.59
N GLU A 185 -13.95 16.53 0.35
CA GLU A 185 -12.78 17.40 0.56
C GLU A 185 -12.27 17.37 2.00
N ASP A 186 -13.16 17.50 3.00
CA ASP A 186 -12.77 17.40 4.42
C ASP A 186 -12.24 15.99 4.74
N GLY A 187 -12.86 14.96 4.16
CA GLY A 187 -12.39 13.59 4.28
C GLY A 187 -10.98 13.39 3.72
N ILE A 188 -10.68 13.98 2.55
CA ILE A 188 -9.34 13.97 1.95
C ILE A 188 -8.36 14.72 2.86
N ALA A 189 -8.69 15.93 3.32
CA ALA A 189 -7.84 16.70 4.22
C ALA A 189 -7.53 15.93 5.53
N SER A 190 -8.54 15.32 6.14
CA SER A 190 -8.36 14.48 7.34
C SER A 190 -7.51 13.24 7.06
N PHE A 191 -7.57 12.66 5.86
CA PHE A 191 -6.68 11.56 5.46
C PHE A 191 -5.24 12.02 5.28
N SER A 192 -5.01 13.20 4.70
CA SER A 192 -3.66 13.79 4.61
C SER A 192 -3.06 14.00 6.00
N GLU A 193 -3.82 14.54 6.95
CA GLU A 193 -3.36 14.66 8.34
C GLU A 193 -3.07 13.28 8.99
N ALA A 194 -3.86 12.25 8.64
CA ALA A 194 -3.65 10.90 9.14
C ALA A 194 -2.35 10.27 8.58
N ILE A 195 -1.98 10.60 7.34
CA ILE A 195 -0.70 10.21 6.73
C ILE A 195 0.46 10.89 7.46
N ASP A 196 0.36 12.21 7.66
CA ASP A 196 1.39 13.01 8.34
C ASP A 196 1.65 12.52 9.76
N ASN A 197 0.60 12.09 10.47
CA ASN A 197 0.69 11.55 11.82
C ASN A 197 1.12 10.07 11.88
N GLY A 198 1.40 9.44 10.73
CA GLY A 198 1.73 8.01 10.67
C GLY A 198 0.60 7.09 11.14
N GLU A 199 -0.65 7.56 11.11
CA GLU A 199 -1.82 6.73 11.42
C GLU A 199 -2.13 5.77 10.28
N ILE A 200 -1.96 6.20 9.03
CA ILE A 200 -2.30 5.42 7.85
C ILE A 200 -1.34 5.67 6.67
N SER A 201 -1.18 4.68 5.80
CA SER A 201 -0.39 4.82 4.56
C SER A 201 -1.29 5.24 3.40
N VAL A 202 -0.79 6.10 2.50
CA VAL A 202 -1.46 6.51 1.26
C VAL A 202 -2.03 5.31 0.48
N GLU A 203 -1.24 4.26 0.31
CA GLU A 203 -1.65 3.06 -0.43
C GLU A 203 -2.86 2.34 0.19
N LEU A 204 -3.01 2.39 1.52
CA LEU A 204 -4.16 1.79 2.20
C LEU A 204 -5.42 2.63 1.98
N ILE A 205 -5.27 3.95 1.93
CA ILE A 205 -6.38 4.85 1.58
C ILE A 205 -6.85 4.56 0.16
N ILE A 206 -5.93 4.51 -0.81
CA ILE A 206 -6.25 4.20 -2.22
C ILE A 206 -6.95 2.83 -2.34
N GLN A 207 -6.38 1.78 -1.74
CA GLN A 207 -6.96 0.43 -1.76
C GLN A 207 -8.35 0.39 -1.12
N SER A 208 -8.50 1.02 0.05
CA SER A 208 -9.78 1.07 0.75
C SER A 208 -10.82 1.83 -0.05
N ALA A 209 -10.43 2.97 -0.63
CA ALA A 209 -11.31 3.83 -1.39
C ALA A 209 -11.88 3.12 -2.61
N PHE A 210 -11.04 2.49 -3.43
CA PHE A 210 -11.51 1.75 -4.60
C PHE A 210 -12.31 0.50 -4.23
N LEU A 211 -11.91 -0.22 -3.18
CA LEU A 211 -12.70 -1.34 -2.66
C LEU A 211 -14.09 -0.89 -2.17
N PHE A 212 -14.16 0.23 -1.46
CA PHE A 212 -15.42 0.77 -0.94
C PHE A 212 -16.29 1.31 -2.06
N ALA A 213 -15.70 1.99 -3.05
CA ALA A 213 -16.42 2.43 -4.24
C ALA A 213 -17.09 1.26 -4.96
N ASP A 214 -16.32 0.21 -5.28
CA ASP A 214 -16.85 -1.03 -5.88
C ASP A 214 -17.95 -1.66 -5.03
N SER A 215 -17.73 -1.78 -3.72
CA SER A 215 -18.69 -2.39 -2.82
C SER A 215 -19.98 -1.56 -2.73
N TYR A 216 -19.91 -0.23 -2.75
CA TYR A 216 -21.10 0.63 -2.70
C TYR A 216 -21.86 0.58 -4.01
N TYR A 217 -21.17 0.63 -5.15
CA TYR A 217 -21.78 0.44 -6.47
C TYR A 217 -22.57 -0.87 -6.55
N GLN A 218 -21.98 -1.98 -6.10
CA GLN A 218 -22.62 -3.31 -6.06
C GLN A 218 -23.82 -3.44 -5.11
N ASN A 219 -24.06 -2.42 -4.28
CA ASN A 219 -25.23 -2.34 -3.39
C ASN A 219 -26.12 -1.14 -3.75
N ASP A 220 -26.04 -0.65 -5.00
CA ASP A 220 -26.85 0.45 -5.53
C ASP A 220 -26.72 1.78 -4.77
N ASP A 221 -25.60 1.99 -4.07
CA ASP A 221 -25.29 3.22 -3.32
C ASP A 221 -24.32 4.09 -4.13
N LEU A 222 -24.83 4.69 -5.19
CA LEU A 222 -24.04 5.48 -6.14
C LEU A 222 -23.38 6.70 -5.48
N GLU A 223 -24.08 7.35 -4.54
CA GLU A 223 -23.59 8.54 -3.85
C GLU A 223 -22.31 8.25 -3.06
N ARG A 224 -22.31 7.18 -2.24
CA ARG A 224 -21.10 6.77 -1.52
C ARG A 224 -20.04 6.20 -2.46
N SER A 225 -20.45 5.51 -3.52
CA SER A 225 -19.52 4.99 -4.52
C SER A 225 -18.70 6.11 -5.16
N LEU A 226 -19.36 7.19 -5.58
CA LEU A 226 -18.72 8.37 -6.16
C LEU A 226 -17.81 9.09 -5.16
N ALA A 227 -18.27 9.28 -3.91
CA ALA A 227 -17.48 9.91 -2.85
C ALA A 227 -16.17 9.16 -2.56
N TRP A 228 -16.23 7.82 -2.47
CA TRP A 228 -15.04 7.00 -2.27
C TRP A 228 -14.16 6.93 -3.52
N LEU A 229 -14.74 6.89 -4.72
CA LEU A 229 -13.97 6.94 -5.97
C LEU A 229 -13.17 8.25 -6.08
N GLU A 230 -13.79 9.38 -5.77
CA GLU A 230 -13.15 10.70 -5.77
C GLU A 230 -11.97 10.75 -4.80
N ALA A 231 -12.16 10.30 -3.55
CA ALA A 231 -11.07 10.21 -2.58
C ALA A 231 -9.94 9.31 -3.08
N GLY A 232 -10.27 8.13 -3.65
CA GLY A 232 -9.30 7.19 -4.19
C GLY A 232 -8.50 7.76 -5.37
N LEU A 233 -9.16 8.45 -6.31
CA LEU A 233 -8.49 9.09 -7.45
C LEU A 233 -7.61 10.26 -7.03
N SER A 234 -8.03 11.05 -6.03
CA SER A 234 -7.24 12.16 -5.48
C SER A 234 -5.90 11.65 -4.91
N PHE A 235 -5.95 10.69 -3.99
CA PHE A 235 -4.72 10.09 -3.43
C PHE A 235 -3.95 9.25 -4.44
N GLY A 236 -4.64 8.58 -5.37
CA GLY A 236 -4.02 7.87 -6.47
C GLY A 236 -3.16 8.79 -7.33
N LYS A 237 -3.66 10.00 -7.59
CA LYS A 237 -2.97 10.99 -8.40
C LYS A 237 -1.74 11.55 -7.73
N GLU A 238 -1.90 11.98 -6.48
CA GLU A 238 -0.78 12.42 -5.67
C GLU A 238 0.31 11.34 -5.59
N TYR A 239 -0.09 10.07 -5.35
CA TYR A 239 0.84 8.96 -5.31
C TYR A 239 1.56 8.76 -6.65
N TYR A 240 0.83 8.71 -7.76
CA TYR A 240 1.40 8.53 -9.10
C TYR A 240 2.40 9.62 -9.46
N GLU A 241 2.00 10.89 -9.32
CA GLU A 241 2.84 12.05 -9.66
C GLU A 241 4.11 12.06 -8.81
N ASN A 242 3.99 11.82 -7.50
CA ASN A 242 5.13 11.70 -6.60
C ASN A 242 6.09 10.57 -7.02
N LYS A 243 5.56 9.39 -7.36
CA LYS A 243 6.40 8.24 -7.77
C LYS A 243 7.10 8.48 -9.10
N GLN A 244 6.42 9.12 -10.04
CA GLN A 244 6.99 9.47 -11.33
C GLN A 244 8.10 10.50 -11.20
N GLU A 245 7.92 11.53 -10.38
CA GLU A 245 8.95 12.54 -10.08
C GLU A 245 10.19 11.88 -9.47
N VAL A 246 10.01 11.06 -8.42
CA VAL A 246 11.09 10.32 -7.79
C VAL A 246 11.82 9.44 -8.81
N LEU A 247 11.10 8.65 -9.62
CA LEU A 247 11.73 7.78 -10.62
C LEU A 247 12.51 8.58 -11.67
N ASN A 248 12.02 9.77 -12.05
CA ASN A 248 12.71 10.66 -12.99
C ASN A 248 14.03 11.20 -12.42
N ASP A 249 14.09 11.47 -11.12
CA ASP A 249 15.30 11.96 -10.46
C ASP A 249 16.39 10.88 -10.37
N PHE A 250 15.99 9.60 -10.28
CA PHE A 250 16.92 8.47 -10.11
C PHE A 250 17.36 7.80 -11.44
N LYS A 251 17.14 8.43 -12.61
CA LYS A 251 17.34 7.90 -13.99
C LYS A 251 18.72 7.27 -14.39
N LYS A 252 19.66 6.99 -13.48
CA LYS A 252 20.96 6.37 -13.79
C LYS A 252 21.23 5.13 -12.92
N ASN A 253 21.32 3.96 -13.57
CA ASN A 253 21.85 2.66 -13.10
C ASN A 253 22.21 2.59 -11.61
N ASN A 254 21.20 2.35 -10.79
CA ASN A 254 21.37 2.12 -9.36
C ASN A 254 20.28 1.14 -8.92
N GLU A 255 20.60 0.18 -8.06
CA GLU A 255 19.63 -0.77 -7.48
C GLU A 255 18.48 -0.07 -6.75
N LEU A 256 18.68 1.19 -6.30
CA LEU A 256 17.61 2.07 -5.79
C LEU A 256 16.48 2.30 -6.81
N VAL A 257 16.79 2.32 -8.11
CA VAL A 257 15.83 2.53 -9.20
C VAL A 257 14.81 1.41 -9.25
N ASN A 258 15.21 0.16 -9.02
CA ASN A 258 14.28 -0.97 -9.04
C ASN A 258 13.24 -0.86 -7.91
N ALA A 259 13.63 -0.42 -6.71
CA ALA A 259 12.68 -0.14 -5.63
C ALA A 259 11.66 0.95 -6.03
N PHE A 260 12.10 2.01 -6.71
CA PHE A 260 11.18 3.06 -7.19
C PHE A 260 10.34 2.63 -8.40
N ARG A 261 10.85 1.74 -9.26
CA ARG A 261 10.06 1.09 -10.33
C ARG A 261 8.93 0.25 -9.74
N TYR A 262 9.16 -0.45 -8.63
CA TYR A 262 8.09 -1.15 -7.91
C TYR A 262 7.01 -0.20 -7.37
N ASP A 263 7.39 0.98 -6.89
CA ASP A 263 6.41 1.99 -6.47
C ASP A 263 5.59 2.49 -7.67
N MET A 264 6.25 2.75 -8.80
CA MET A 264 5.60 3.18 -10.03
C MET A 264 4.68 2.10 -10.62
N LEU A 265 5.09 0.82 -10.52
CA LEU A 265 4.27 -0.32 -10.88
C LEU A 265 2.96 -0.31 -10.08
N ALA A 266 3.05 -0.17 -8.75
CA ALA A 266 1.87 -0.09 -7.90
C ALA A 266 0.98 1.12 -8.22
N ALA A 267 1.58 2.28 -8.51
CA ALA A 267 0.85 3.48 -8.90
C ALA A 267 0.03 3.28 -10.18
N ASN A 268 0.65 2.69 -11.21
CA ASN A 268 -0.02 2.33 -12.46
C ASN A 268 -1.18 1.35 -12.21
N GLU A 269 -0.96 0.32 -11.39
CA GLU A 269 -1.99 -0.66 -11.09
C GLU A 269 -3.19 -0.06 -10.33
N PHE A 270 -2.94 0.85 -9.37
CA PHE A 270 -4.02 1.56 -8.68
C PHE A 270 -4.81 2.48 -9.60
N TYR A 271 -4.13 3.20 -10.49
CA TYR A 271 -4.78 4.03 -11.50
C TYR A 271 -5.65 3.22 -12.45
N ALA A 272 -5.14 2.09 -12.95
CA ALA A 272 -5.94 1.19 -13.78
C ALA A 272 -7.22 0.77 -13.05
N TRP A 273 -7.13 0.40 -11.75
CA TRP A 273 -8.29 0.03 -10.95
C TRP A 273 -9.27 1.19 -10.75
N GLY A 274 -8.80 2.37 -10.35
CA GLY A 274 -9.67 3.54 -10.14
C GLY A 274 -10.44 3.92 -11.41
N PHE A 275 -9.79 3.88 -12.57
CA PHE A 275 -10.43 4.20 -13.83
C PHE A 275 -11.36 3.10 -14.36
N ASP A 276 -11.12 1.82 -14.02
CA ASP A 276 -12.10 0.76 -14.27
C ASP A 276 -13.41 1.02 -13.52
N ILE A 277 -13.31 1.45 -12.24
CA ILE A 277 -14.49 1.81 -11.45
C ILE A 277 -15.18 3.05 -12.05
N LYS A 278 -14.40 4.09 -12.40
CA LYS A 278 -14.96 5.30 -13.03
C LYS A 278 -15.73 4.96 -14.32
N LEU A 279 -15.14 4.14 -15.19
CA LEU A 279 -15.78 3.66 -16.41
C LEU A 279 -17.05 2.85 -16.11
N LYS A 280 -17.02 1.98 -15.10
CA LYS A 280 -18.18 1.18 -14.68
C LYS A 280 -19.34 2.05 -14.16
N ILE A 281 -19.03 3.11 -13.43
CA ILE A 281 -20.03 4.03 -12.88
C ILE A 281 -20.60 4.94 -13.96
N ASN A 282 -19.74 5.54 -14.78
CA ASN A 282 -20.14 6.60 -15.72
C ASN A 282 -20.53 6.08 -17.11
N GLY A 283 -20.16 4.84 -17.45
CA GLY A 283 -20.33 4.25 -18.80
C GLY A 283 -19.35 4.78 -19.85
N CYS A 284 -18.65 5.88 -19.58
CA CYS A 284 -17.59 6.44 -20.41
C CYS A 284 -16.52 7.15 -19.55
N LEU A 285 -15.38 7.45 -20.17
CA LEU A 285 -14.30 8.22 -19.58
C LEU A 285 -14.22 9.58 -20.27
N GLU A 286 -13.85 10.61 -19.50
CA GLU A 286 -13.90 12.00 -19.98
C GLU A 286 -12.66 12.34 -20.81
N ASN A 287 -11.53 11.68 -20.55
CA ASN A 287 -10.25 11.95 -21.21
C ASN A 287 -9.50 10.66 -21.54
N GLU A 288 -8.70 10.68 -22.62
CA GLU A 288 -7.84 9.53 -22.98
C GLU A 288 -6.81 9.17 -21.91
N ASN A 289 -6.38 10.16 -21.11
CA ASN A 289 -5.48 9.95 -19.97
C ASN A 289 -6.12 9.16 -18.81
N GLU A 290 -7.42 8.92 -18.85
CA GLU A 290 -8.13 8.09 -17.89
C GLU A 290 -8.25 6.64 -18.36
N ASN A 291 -7.68 6.29 -19.52
CA ASN A 291 -7.82 4.94 -20.07
C ASN A 291 -7.07 3.90 -19.20
N PRO A 292 -7.76 2.96 -18.54
CA PRO A 292 -7.12 1.96 -17.68
C PRO A 292 -6.17 1.04 -18.45
N THR A 293 -6.39 0.83 -19.76
CA THR A 293 -5.52 0.01 -20.61
C THR A 293 -4.12 0.60 -20.75
N LYS A 294 -3.99 1.93 -20.77
CA LYS A 294 -2.70 2.62 -20.80
C LYS A 294 -1.87 2.23 -19.58
N TYR A 295 -2.44 2.41 -18.39
CA TYR A 295 -1.74 2.13 -17.13
C TYR A 295 -1.40 0.64 -16.94
N ARG A 296 -2.23 -0.28 -17.45
CA ARG A 296 -1.89 -1.71 -17.49
C ARG A 296 -0.70 -1.99 -18.41
N SER A 297 -0.62 -1.31 -19.56
CA SER A 297 0.51 -1.43 -20.48
C SER A 297 1.80 -0.92 -19.83
N ASP A 298 1.73 0.24 -19.18
CA ASP A 298 2.87 0.83 -18.47
C ASP A 298 3.36 -0.08 -17.33
N ALA A 299 2.43 -0.70 -16.58
CA ALA A 299 2.74 -1.70 -15.57
C ALA A 299 3.45 -2.94 -16.14
N LYS A 300 2.98 -3.48 -17.27
CA LYS A 300 3.62 -4.62 -17.95
C LYS A 300 5.05 -4.29 -18.38
N TYR A 301 5.25 -3.12 -18.98
CA TYR A 301 6.56 -2.64 -19.39
C TYR A 301 7.52 -2.50 -18.20
N LEU A 302 7.06 -1.95 -17.06
CA LEU A 302 7.88 -1.87 -15.85
C LEU A 302 8.28 -3.23 -15.30
N ILE A 303 7.41 -4.25 -15.37
CA ILE A 303 7.75 -5.62 -14.96
C ILE A 303 8.87 -6.18 -15.82
N GLU A 304 8.83 -5.94 -17.14
CA GLU A 304 9.90 -6.36 -18.06
C GLU A 304 11.21 -5.63 -17.74
N GLU A 305 11.19 -4.32 -17.55
CA GLU A 305 12.39 -3.56 -17.16
C GLU A 305 12.99 -4.05 -15.83
N ILE A 306 12.16 -4.38 -14.85
CA ILE A 306 12.64 -4.88 -13.56
C ILE A 306 13.32 -6.24 -13.72
N LYS A 307 12.76 -7.13 -14.56
CA LYS A 307 13.35 -8.46 -14.84
C LYS A 307 14.68 -8.37 -15.58
N ASP A 308 14.79 -7.45 -16.54
CA ASP A 308 16.02 -7.28 -17.33
C ASP A 308 17.18 -6.67 -16.52
N ASN A 309 16.89 -6.10 -15.33
CA ASN A 309 17.88 -5.49 -14.43
C ASN A 309 18.21 -6.36 -13.20
N LYS A 310 17.81 -7.63 -13.19
CA LYS A 310 18.25 -8.66 -12.23
C LYS A 310 19.29 -9.56 -12.89
#